data_AF-A0A945L5G6-F1
#
_entry.id   AF-A0A945L5G6-F1
#
_cell.length_a   1.000
_cell.length_b   1.000
_cell.length_c   1.000
_cell.angle_alpha   90.00
_cell.angle_beta   90.00
_cell.angle_gamma   90.00
#
_symmetry.space_group_name_H-M   'P 1'
#
loop_
_entity.id
_entity.type
_entity.pdbx_description
1 polymer ?
#
loop_
_entity_poly.entity_id
_entity_poly.type
_entity_poly.pdbx_seq_one_letter_code
_entity_poly.pdbx_strand_id
1 'polypeptide(L)'
;MSESNIENSAIEKKGLSLTVKGLLWVLLFFSVASVFWLLNPRVDPRISDFSDAYAYGFEGYPMPYGDELHSIYRGDGISVEVAERFGDYLEHIDYFTSDYGGIVQLKQNSEGYEAYLTYRMEYWDSPEFIEEVGNLEEDLEKFVLMKPVRVIVVDEDENGVHQRTLR
;
A
#
# COMPACT_ATOMS: atom_id res chain seq x y z
N MET A 1 -18.59 -72.10 -39.67
CA MET A 1 -19.15 -70.76 -39.94
C MET A 1 -20.05 -70.40 -38.78
N SER A 2 -19.62 -69.48 -37.94
CA SER A 2 -20.48 -68.60 -37.14
C SER A 2 -19.58 -67.46 -36.69
N GLU A 3 -20.06 -66.26 -36.94
CA GLU A 3 -19.36 -64.99 -36.86
C GLU A 3 -19.14 -64.53 -35.41
N SER A 4 -18.23 -63.57 -35.32
CA SER A 4 -17.87 -62.73 -34.17
C SER A 4 -19.05 -62.18 -33.39
N ASN A 5 -18.87 -61.98 -32.09
CA ASN A 5 -19.21 -60.72 -31.41
C ASN A 5 -18.58 -60.72 -30.01
N ILE A 6 -17.34 -60.23 -29.90
CA ILE A 6 -16.87 -59.72 -28.61
C ILE A 6 -17.47 -58.33 -28.49
N GLU A 7 -18.55 -58.25 -27.72
CA GLU A 7 -19.23 -57.01 -27.37
C GLU A 7 -18.24 -56.02 -26.73
N ASN A 8 -18.18 -54.82 -27.30
CA ASN A 8 -17.64 -53.64 -26.64
C ASN A 8 -18.46 -53.39 -25.36
N SER A 9 -18.02 -53.92 -24.22
CA SER A 9 -18.56 -53.53 -22.93
C SER A 9 -18.15 -52.09 -22.67
N ALA A 10 -19.09 -51.18 -22.92
CA ALA A 10 -19.02 -49.79 -22.55
C ALA A 10 -18.60 -49.70 -21.07
N ILE A 11 -17.42 -49.14 -20.81
CA ILE A 11 -17.01 -48.75 -19.47
C ILE A 11 -17.95 -47.62 -19.07
N GLU A 12 -19.01 -47.96 -18.33
CA GLU A 12 -19.88 -46.98 -17.68
C GLU A 12 -19.01 -46.09 -16.78
N LYS A 13 -18.78 -44.85 -17.23
CA LYS A 13 -18.26 -43.80 -16.36
C LYS A 13 -19.32 -43.53 -15.31
N LYS A 14 -19.23 -44.19 -14.15
CA LYS A 14 -20.04 -43.86 -12.97
C LYS A 14 -19.75 -42.42 -12.59
N GLY A 15 -20.63 -41.51 -13.03
CA GLY A 15 -20.53 -40.10 -12.71
C GLY A 15 -20.61 -39.92 -11.20
N LEU A 16 -19.72 -39.08 -10.65
CA LEU A 16 -19.79 -38.69 -9.24
C LEU A 16 -21.21 -38.22 -8.90
N SER A 17 -21.77 -38.74 -7.80
CA SER A 17 -23.09 -38.32 -7.33
C SER A 17 -23.10 -36.81 -7.07
N LEU A 18 -24.29 -36.21 -7.19
CA LEU A 18 -24.49 -34.76 -7.01
C LEU A 18 -23.92 -34.28 -5.65
N THR A 19 -24.02 -35.11 -4.62
CA THR A 19 -23.53 -34.86 -3.27
C THR A 19 -22.00 -34.76 -3.22
N VAL A 20 -21.30 -35.66 -3.92
CA VAL A 20 -19.82 -35.66 -3.95
C VAL A 20 -19.30 -34.46 -4.73
N LYS A 21 -19.99 -34.06 -5.80
CA LYS A 21 -19.68 -32.83 -6.53
C LYS A 21 -19.84 -31.59 -5.65
N GLY A 22 -20.94 -31.51 -4.88
CA GLY A 22 -21.18 -30.41 -3.95
C GLY A 22 -20.08 -30.30 -2.88
N LEU A 23 -19.67 -31.42 -2.28
CA LEU A 23 -18.59 -31.46 -1.29
C LEU A 23 -17.25 -30.99 -1.87
N LEU A 24 -16.93 -31.42 -3.09
CA LEU A 24 -15.72 -30.98 -3.81
C LEU A 24 -15.72 -29.47 -4.06
N TRP A 25 -16.86 -28.88 -4.43
CA TRP A 25 -16.98 -27.43 -4.62
C TRP A 25 -16.76 -26.65 -3.32
N VAL A 26 -17.29 -27.14 -2.20
CA VAL A 26 -17.10 -26.53 -0.88
C VAL A 26 -15.62 -26.57 -0.48
N LEU A 27 -14.97 -27.74 -0.62
CA LEU A 27 -13.54 -27.88 -0.31
C LEU A 27 -12.66 -27.00 -1.21
N LEU A 28 -13.00 -26.88 -2.49
CA LEU A 28 -12.32 -25.98 -3.42
C LEU A 28 -12.48 -24.53 -3.00
N PHE A 29 -13.70 -24.11 -2.62
CA PHE A 29 -13.96 -22.76 -2.13
C PHE A 29 -13.13 -22.43 -0.88
N PHE A 30 -13.10 -23.32 0.12
CA PHE A 30 -12.28 -23.13 1.31
C PHE A 30 -10.78 -23.10 1.00
N SER A 31 -10.32 -23.92 0.05
CA SER A 31 -8.91 -23.93 -0.37
C SER A 31 -8.53 -22.61 -1.04
N VAL A 32 -9.37 -22.13 -1.96
CA VAL A 32 -9.17 -20.84 -2.65
C VAL A 32 -9.25 -19.69 -1.65
N ALA A 33 -10.25 -19.66 -0.77
CA ALA A 33 -10.38 -18.65 0.27
C ALA A 33 -9.19 -18.64 1.24
N SER A 34 -8.67 -19.81 1.62
CA SER A 34 -7.45 -19.97 2.42
C SER A 34 -6.24 -19.37 1.74
N VAL A 35 -6.07 -19.63 0.43
CA VAL A 35 -4.97 -19.06 -0.36
C VAL A 35 -5.10 -17.53 -0.45
N PHE A 36 -6.29 -17.00 -0.71
CA PHE A 36 -6.52 -15.54 -0.68
C PHE A 36 -6.27 -14.93 0.70
N TRP A 37 -6.63 -15.63 1.77
CA TRP A 37 -6.39 -15.18 3.14
C TRP A 37 -4.90 -15.22 3.54
N LEU A 38 -4.13 -16.15 2.97
CA LEU A 38 -2.68 -16.21 3.16
C LEU A 38 -1.92 -15.21 2.27
N LEU A 39 -2.46 -14.87 1.09
CA LEU A 39 -1.85 -13.94 0.15
C LEU A 39 -2.18 -12.47 0.46
N ASN A 40 -3.28 -12.19 1.15
CA ASN A 40 -3.54 -10.85 1.65
C ASN A 40 -2.56 -10.55 2.79
N PRO A 41 -1.70 -9.52 2.66
CA PRO A 41 -0.79 -9.14 3.73
C PRO A 41 -1.62 -8.86 4.98
N ARG A 42 -1.32 -9.58 6.06
CA ARG A 42 -1.91 -9.29 7.37
C ARG A 42 -1.38 -7.95 7.81
N VAL A 43 -2.22 -6.94 7.68
CA VAL A 43 -2.04 -5.66 8.33
C VAL A 43 -1.93 -5.92 9.84
N ASP A 44 -0.77 -5.60 10.42
CA ASP A 44 -0.53 -5.77 11.85
C ASP A 44 -1.50 -4.85 12.64
N PRO A 45 -2.33 -5.40 13.55
CA PRO A 45 -3.25 -4.59 14.35
C PRO A 45 -2.58 -3.60 15.31
N ARG A 46 -1.24 -3.61 15.42
CA ARG A 46 -0.46 -2.60 16.14
C ARG A 46 -0.25 -1.30 15.35
N ILE A 47 -0.56 -1.29 14.07
CA ILE A 47 -0.56 -0.06 13.27
C ILE A 47 -1.89 0.65 13.62
N SER A 48 -1.86 1.51 14.63
CA SER A 48 -3.01 2.29 15.10
C SER A 48 -3.45 3.36 14.09
N ASP A 49 -2.61 3.65 13.10
CA ASP A 49 -2.69 4.90 12.31
C ASP A 49 -3.47 4.75 11.01
N PHE A 50 -4.21 3.65 10.83
CA PHE A 50 -5.08 3.51 9.66
C PHE A 50 -6.22 4.50 9.67
N SER A 51 -6.81 4.79 10.84
CA SER A 51 -7.91 5.74 10.94
C SER A 51 -7.53 7.09 10.35
N ASP A 52 -6.33 7.54 10.68
CA ASP A 52 -5.85 8.88 10.36
C ASP A 52 -5.42 8.91 8.89
N ALA A 53 -4.76 7.85 8.39
CA ALA A 53 -4.47 7.73 6.97
C ALA A 53 -5.73 7.70 6.09
N TYR A 54 -6.80 7.01 6.54
CA TYR A 54 -8.09 7.05 5.85
C TYR A 54 -8.72 8.44 5.87
N ALA A 55 -8.49 9.21 6.93
CA ALA A 55 -8.95 10.60 7.03
C ALA A 55 -8.30 11.48 5.94
N TYR A 56 -7.00 11.28 5.68
CA TYR A 56 -6.28 11.95 4.60
C TYR A 56 -6.49 11.33 3.20
N GLY A 57 -7.29 10.26 3.08
CA GLY A 57 -7.53 9.56 1.81
C GLY A 57 -6.30 8.80 1.27
N PHE A 58 -5.37 8.45 2.15
CA PHE A 58 -4.19 7.67 1.78
C PHE A 58 -4.56 6.20 1.56
N GLU A 59 -3.89 5.60 0.59
CA GLU A 59 -4.11 4.24 0.11
C GLU A 59 -2.77 3.52 -0.04
N GLY A 60 -2.76 2.20 0.11
CA GLY A 60 -1.58 1.39 -0.15
C GLY A 60 -1.19 0.51 1.02
N TYR A 61 0.05 0.02 0.97
CA TYR A 61 0.57 -0.93 1.95
C TYR A 61 1.31 -0.16 3.05
N PRO A 62 0.82 -0.21 4.30
CA PRO A 62 1.46 0.43 5.44
C PRO A 62 2.81 -0.22 5.73
N MET A 63 3.83 0.59 5.95
CA MET A 63 5.13 0.16 6.43
C MET A 63 5.48 0.95 7.70
N PRO A 64 5.61 0.29 8.86
CA PRO A 64 6.06 0.95 10.07
C PRO A 64 7.52 1.36 9.92
N TYR A 65 7.84 2.56 10.39
CA TYR A 65 9.15 3.18 10.24
C TYR A 65 9.54 3.95 11.52
N GLY A 66 10.81 3.85 11.92
CA GLY A 66 11.35 4.45 13.14
C GLY A 66 10.90 3.79 14.44
N ASP A 67 11.46 4.25 15.57
CA ASP A 67 11.18 3.74 16.92
C ASP A 67 9.75 4.02 17.39
N GLU A 68 9.14 5.09 16.90
CA GLU A 68 7.77 5.51 17.20
C GLU A 68 6.71 4.86 16.28
N LEU A 69 7.12 3.95 15.38
CA LEU A 69 6.25 3.20 14.46
C LEU A 69 5.40 4.11 13.54
N HIS A 70 5.99 5.18 13.01
CA HIS A 70 5.33 6.01 12.00
C HIS A 70 4.96 5.19 10.77
N SER A 71 3.82 5.52 10.17
CA SER A 71 3.30 4.75 9.04
C SER A 71 3.61 5.44 7.71
N ILE A 72 4.50 4.83 6.92
CA ILE A 72 4.70 5.17 5.52
C ILE A 72 3.78 4.29 4.67
N TYR A 73 2.84 4.91 3.97
CA TYR A 73 1.90 4.23 3.09
C TYR A 73 2.48 4.12 1.68
N ARG A 74 2.85 2.89 1.33
CA ARG A 74 3.43 2.58 0.03
C ARG A 74 2.33 2.33 -1.02
N GLY A 75 2.19 3.25 -1.95
CA GLY A 75 1.33 3.10 -3.13
C GLY A 75 1.82 2.01 -4.09
N ASP A 76 0.95 1.62 -5.02
CA ASP A 76 1.27 0.61 -6.03
C ASP A 76 2.47 1.03 -6.89
N GLY A 77 3.34 0.07 -7.22
CA GLY A 77 4.55 0.29 -8.03
C GLY A 77 5.79 0.70 -7.25
N ILE A 78 5.65 1.14 -6.00
CA ILE A 78 6.80 1.47 -5.14
C ILE A 78 7.43 0.20 -4.58
N SER A 79 8.76 0.08 -4.69
CA SER A 79 9.51 -1.02 -4.09
C SER A 79 9.71 -0.80 -2.59
N VAL A 80 9.92 -1.90 -1.84
CA VAL A 80 10.26 -1.85 -0.40
C VAL A 80 11.52 -1.00 -0.18
N GLU A 81 12.57 -1.23 -0.96
CA GLU A 81 13.85 -0.52 -0.85
C GLU A 81 13.71 1.00 -1.01
N VAL A 82 12.84 1.45 -1.93
CA VAL A 82 12.58 2.89 -2.12
C VAL A 82 11.86 3.47 -0.90
N ALA A 83 10.85 2.77 -0.39
CA ALA A 83 10.12 3.21 0.80
C ALA A 83 11.01 3.23 2.06
N GLU A 84 11.91 2.25 2.22
CA GLU A 84 12.89 2.20 3.31
C GLU A 84 13.85 3.38 3.24
N ARG A 85 14.50 3.61 2.09
CA ARG A 85 15.44 4.74 1.94
C ARG A 85 14.75 6.10 2.12
N PHE A 86 13.48 6.20 1.75
CA PHE A 86 12.67 7.40 1.98
C PHE A 86 12.43 7.61 3.48
N GLY A 87 12.03 6.55 4.20
CA GLY A 87 11.89 6.59 5.65
C GLY A 87 13.20 6.94 6.35
N ASP A 88 14.31 6.31 5.96
CA ASP A 88 15.66 6.55 6.53
C ASP A 88 16.02 8.03 6.44
N TYR A 89 15.68 8.66 5.31
CA TYR A 89 15.92 10.07 5.10
C TYR A 89 15.03 10.95 5.98
N LEU A 90 13.73 10.66 6.07
CA LEU A 90 12.80 11.42 6.91
C LEU A 90 13.14 11.32 8.40
N GLU A 91 13.59 10.16 8.86
CA GLU A 91 14.10 9.98 10.23
C GLU A 91 15.40 10.77 10.43
N HIS A 92 16.31 10.77 9.45
CA HIS A 92 17.56 11.53 9.54
C HIS A 92 17.37 13.03 9.73
N ILE A 93 16.29 13.60 9.18
CA ILE A 93 15.97 15.03 9.28
C ILE A 93 14.97 15.34 10.40
N ASP A 94 14.69 14.38 11.29
CA ASP A 94 13.74 14.54 12.39
C ASP A 94 12.30 14.92 11.96
N TYR A 95 11.88 14.49 10.75
CA TYR A 95 10.54 14.80 10.22
C TYR A 95 9.43 14.28 11.12
N PHE A 96 9.59 13.08 11.67
CA PHE A 96 8.53 12.39 12.40
C PHE A 96 8.31 12.86 13.85
N THR A 97 8.94 13.97 14.25
CA THR A 97 8.76 14.53 15.59
C THR A 97 7.33 15.01 15.82
N SER A 98 6.84 15.08 17.06
CA SER A 98 5.46 15.51 17.36
C SER A 98 5.05 16.88 16.79
N ASP A 99 6.04 17.70 16.45
CA ASP A 99 5.88 19.05 15.93
C ASP A 99 5.70 19.06 14.40
N TYR A 100 6.15 18.00 13.71
CA TYR A 100 6.13 17.84 12.25
C TYR A 100 5.42 16.52 11.89
N GLY A 101 4.41 16.60 11.00
CA GLY A 101 3.64 15.48 10.43
C GLY A 101 3.94 14.01 10.78
N GLY A 102 2.90 13.25 11.13
CA GLY A 102 3.02 11.83 11.47
C GLY A 102 2.81 10.82 10.33
N ILE A 103 2.16 11.20 9.22
CA ILE A 103 1.72 10.25 8.19
C ILE A 103 2.26 10.63 6.81
N VAL A 104 2.74 9.61 6.11
CA VAL A 104 3.38 9.74 4.80
C VAL A 104 2.71 8.80 3.82
N GLN A 105 2.47 9.23 2.57
CA GLN A 105 2.17 8.34 1.47
C GLN A 105 3.14 8.55 0.32
N LEU A 106 3.65 7.45 -0.24
CA LEU A 106 4.52 7.48 -1.40
C LEU A 106 3.85 6.79 -2.60
N LYS A 107 3.70 7.50 -3.72
CA LYS A 107 3.13 6.98 -4.98
C LYS A 107 4.11 7.09 -6.13
N GLN A 108 3.99 6.16 -7.08
CA GLN A 108 4.65 6.27 -8.38
C GLN A 108 3.63 6.75 -9.41
N ASN A 109 4.03 7.68 -10.27
CA ASN A 109 3.23 8.10 -11.42
C ASN A 109 4.06 8.01 -12.71
N SER A 110 3.48 8.43 -13.84
CA SER A 110 4.15 8.39 -15.14
C SER A 110 5.34 9.34 -15.26
N GLU A 111 5.43 10.34 -14.38
CA GLU A 111 6.44 11.39 -14.40
C GLU A 111 7.57 11.12 -13.40
N GLY A 112 7.33 10.35 -12.33
CA GLY A 112 8.26 10.05 -11.25
C GLY A 112 7.57 9.55 -9.99
N TYR A 113 7.89 10.17 -8.85
CA TYR A 113 7.38 9.85 -7.53
C TYR A 113 6.64 11.04 -6.92
N GLU A 114 5.60 10.77 -6.15
CA GLU A 114 4.87 11.76 -5.34
C GLU A 114 4.90 11.34 -3.88
N ALA A 115 5.47 12.20 -3.04
CA ALA A 115 5.48 12.05 -1.59
C ALA A 115 4.43 13.00 -1.00
N TYR A 116 3.43 12.43 -0.35
CA TYR A 116 2.40 13.15 0.39
C TYR A 116 2.81 13.15 1.86
N LEU A 117 3.07 14.34 2.39
CA LEU A 117 3.54 14.55 3.76
C LEU A 117 2.47 15.32 4.52
N THR A 118 2.03 14.81 5.67
CA THR A 118 1.07 15.54 6.51
C THR A 118 1.73 16.73 7.19
N TYR A 119 1.11 17.89 7.18
CA TYR A 119 1.59 19.07 7.92
C TYR A 119 0.40 19.96 8.29
N ARG A 120 0.39 20.56 9.47
CA ARG A 120 -0.70 21.48 9.84
C ARG A 120 -0.73 22.69 8.93
N MET A 121 -1.92 23.05 8.45
CA MET A 121 -2.12 24.19 7.54
C MET A 121 -1.61 25.52 8.09
N GLU A 122 -1.58 25.69 9.41
CA GLU A 122 -1.09 26.92 10.04
C GLU A 122 0.38 27.26 9.69
N TYR A 123 1.17 26.26 9.28
CA TYR A 123 2.58 26.44 8.90
C TYR A 123 2.79 26.66 7.39
N TRP A 124 1.79 26.36 6.54
CA TRP A 124 1.99 26.26 5.09
C TRP A 124 2.43 27.56 4.40
N ASP A 125 2.10 28.70 5.00
CA ASP A 125 2.42 30.02 4.47
C ASP A 125 3.63 30.67 5.16
N SER A 126 4.27 30.00 6.12
CA SER A 126 5.53 30.47 6.71
C SER A 126 6.67 30.38 5.67
N PRO A 127 7.48 31.44 5.50
CA PRO A 127 8.65 31.39 4.64
C PRO A 127 9.64 30.29 5.03
N GLU A 128 9.86 30.10 6.33
CA GLU A 128 10.75 29.07 6.87
C GLU A 128 10.27 27.67 6.47
N PHE A 129 8.97 27.42 6.59
CA PHE A 129 8.36 26.15 6.20
C PHE A 129 8.49 25.89 4.70
N ILE A 130 8.22 26.90 3.87
CA ILE A 130 8.32 26.78 2.41
C ILE A 130 9.78 26.47 1.99
N GLU A 131 10.76 27.13 2.60
CA GLU A 131 12.17 26.89 2.35
C GLU A 131 12.57 25.46 2.76
N GLU A 132 12.16 25.02 3.95
CA GLU A 132 12.46 23.68 4.44
C GLU A 132 11.87 22.58 3.56
N VAL A 133 10.57 22.66 3.25
CA VAL A 133 9.91 21.65 2.40
C VAL A 133 10.41 21.70 0.96
N GLY A 134 10.74 22.88 0.45
CA GLY A 134 11.37 23.02 -0.87
C GLY A 134 12.71 22.29 -0.96
N ASN A 135 13.52 22.35 0.10
CA ASN A 135 14.80 21.64 0.16
C ASN A 135 14.61 20.10 0.18
N LEU A 136 13.48 19.60 0.73
CA LEU A 136 13.19 18.17 0.74
C LEU A 136 13.12 17.57 -0.66
N GLU A 137 12.55 18.29 -1.64
CA GLU A 137 12.48 17.79 -3.02
C GLU A 137 13.90 17.53 -3.56
N GLU A 138 14.79 18.51 -3.45
CA GLU A 138 16.16 18.41 -3.92
C GLU A 138 16.95 17.30 -3.20
N ASP A 139 16.76 17.19 -1.90
CA ASP A 139 17.47 16.22 -1.07
C ASP A 139 16.97 14.79 -1.30
N LEU A 140 15.66 14.56 -1.42
CA LEU A 140 15.10 13.26 -1.76
C LEU A 140 15.58 12.77 -3.11
N GLU A 141 15.61 13.66 -4.09
CA GLU A 141 16.15 13.36 -5.40
C GLU A 141 17.64 12.96 -5.35
N LYS A 142 18.43 13.65 -4.51
CA LYS A 142 19.88 13.46 -4.42
C LYS A 142 20.29 12.26 -3.58
N PHE A 143 19.65 12.06 -2.44
CA PHE A 143 20.04 11.08 -1.42
C PHE A 143 19.23 9.78 -1.50
N VAL A 144 17.96 9.87 -1.90
CA VAL A 144 17.06 8.70 -2.02
C VAL A 144 17.02 8.15 -3.46
N LEU A 145 17.59 8.88 -4.44
CA LEU A 145 17.62 8.54 -5.87
C LEU A 145 16.22 8.37 -6.49
N MET A 146 15.21 9.01 -5.89
CA MET A 146 13.85 9.01 -6.39
C MET A 146 13.71 10.18 -7.34
N LYS A 147 14.01 9.98 -8.63
CA LYS A 147 13.94 11.07 -9.61
C LYS A 147 12.91 10.83 -10.72
N PRO A 148 12.09 11.85 -11.02
CA PRO A 148 11.83 13.08 -10.24
C PRO A 148 10.90 12.82 -9.03
N VAL A 149 11.01 13.64 -7.98
CA VAL A 149 10.11 13.61 -6.80
C VAL A 149 9.28 14.90 -6.76
N ARG A 150 8.02 14.80 -6.33
CA ARG A 150 7.19 15.94 -5.94
C ARG A 150 6.73 15.79 -4.51
N VAL A 151 6.88 16.82 -3.71
CA VAL A 151 6.35 16.86 -2.34
C VAL A 151 5.00 17.57 -2.34
N ILE A 152 4.00 16.90 -1.78
CA ILE A 152 2.64 17.38 -1.63
C ILE A 152 2.34 17.43 -0.15
N VAL A 153 2.06 18.61 0.38
CA VAL A 153 1.65 18.77 1.78
C VAL A 153 0.15 18.53 1.90
N VAL A 154 -0.28 17.83 2.96
CA VAL A 154 -1.68 17.43 3.19
C VAL A 154 -2.09 17.73 4.64
N ASP A 155 -3.33 18.20 4.83
CA ASP A 155 -3.93 18.42 6.16
C ASP A 155 -5.45 18.20 6.11
N GLU A 156 -6.09 18.06 7.27
CA GLU A 156 -7.54 17.90 7.40
C GLU A 156 -8.09 18.88 8.44
N ASP A 157 -9.14 19.61 8.08
CA ASP A 157 -9.88 20.48 8.99
C ASP A 157 -11.41 20.22 8.90
N GLU A 158 -12.21 21.05 9.56
CA GLU A 158 -13.68 20.97 9.54
C GLU A 158 -14.31 21.07 8.13
N ASN A 159 -13.56 21.56 7.15
CA ASN A 159 -13.98 21.73 5.76
C ASN A 159 -13.47 20.59 4.84
N GLY A 160 -12.69 19.66 5.37
CA GLY A 160 -12.21 18.46 4.68
C GLY A 160 -10.70 18.42 4.50
N VAL A 161 -10.24 17.58 3.57
CA VAL A 161 -8.82 17.38 3.28
C VAL A 161 -8.32 18.43 2.30
N HIS A 162 -7.22 19.09 2.66
CA HIS A 162 -6.53 20.08 1.85
C HIS A 162 -5.19 19.53 1.40
N GLN A 163 -4.77 19.91 0.20
CA GLN A 163 -3.47 19.53 -0.35
C GLN A 163 -2.85 20.66 -1.15
N ARG A 164 -1.52 20.79 -1.09
CA ARG A 164 -0.78 21.80 -1.85
C ARG A 164 0.58 21.27 -2.28
N THR A 165 1.00 21.64 -3.48
CA THR A 165 2.40 21.57 -3.90
C THR A 165 3.06 22.91 -3.59
N LEU A 166 4.16 22.89 -2.85
CA LEU A 166 4.97 24.07 -2.62
C LEU A 166 5.91 24.25 -3.83
N ARG A 167 6.10 25.50 -4.29
CA ARG A 167 6.89 25.84 -5.47
C ARG A 167 7.88 26.94 -5.13
#